data_AF-A0A147B6E8-F1
#
_entry.id   AF-A0A147B6E8-F1
#
_cell.length_a   1.000
_cell.length_b   1.000
_cell.length_c   1.000
_cell.angle_alpha   90.00
_cell.angle_beta   90.00
_cell.angle_gamma   90.00
#
_symmetry.space_group_name_H-M   'P 1'
#
loop_
_entity.id
_entity.type
_entity.pdbx_description
1 polymer ?
#
loop_
_entity_poly.entity_id
_entity_poly.type
_entity_poly.pdbx_seq_one_letter_code
_entity_poly.pdbx_strand_id
1 'polypeptide(L)'
;QFCINEAQKGKPVSPEYKLERDVFLYRAYIAQRKYGVVRDEIYSTASEELRNLRLLADYMSGDRSLKDGILRELEQQSKVMNTDNAVLPLVAATIYYHEQNYETALRMLHQTESLECSALTLQCYLKLDRIDLAKKELKRMQEKDDDATLTQLAQAWVNLYVGGEKLQEA
;
A
#
# COMPACT_ATOMS: atom_id res chain seq x y z
N GLN A 1 -6.98 -13.45 12.17
CA GLN A 1 -8.45 -13.24 12.08
C GLN A 1 -8.99 -12.23 13.11
N PHE A 2 -8.34 -12.00 14.26
CA PHE A 2 -8.85 -11.14 15.33
C PHE A 2 -9.23 -9.72 14.89
N CYS A 3 -8.38 -9.03 14.11
CA CYS A 3 -8.65 -7.66 13.65
C CYS A 3 -9.87 -7.55 12.71
N ILE A 4 -10.13 -8.60 11.91
CA ILE A 4 -11.32 -8.67 11.04
C ILE A 4 -12.58 -8.79 11.89
N ASN A 5 -12.55 -9.66 12.92
CA ASN A 5 -13.68 -9.86 13.81
C ASN A 5 -14.00 -8.58 14.61
N GLU A 6 -12.99 -7.85 15.06
CA GLU A 6 -13.18 -6.58 15.76
C GLU A 6 -13.73 -5.47 14.85
N ALA A 7 -13.23 -5.37 13.60
CA ALA A 7 -13.78 -4.45 12.62
C ALA A 7 -15.26 -4.72 12.31
N GLN A 8 -15.66 -5.99 12.23
CA GLN A 8 -17.06 -6.37 11.98
C GLN A 8 -18.00 -6.10 13.17
N LYS A 9 -17.49 -6.14 14.41
CA LYS A 9 -18.28 -5.85 15.62
C LYS A 9 -18.46 -4.34 15.86
N GLY A 10 -17.53 -3.52 15.39
CA GLY A 10 -17.58 -2.07 15.58
C GLY A 10 -18.76 -1.43 14.84
N LYS A 11 -19.58 -0.64 15.57
CA LYS A 11 -20.61 0.21 14.97
C LYS A 11 -19.96 1.49 14.43
N PRO A 12 -20.02 1.77 13.13
CA PRO A 12 -19.42 2.99 12.59
C PRO A 12 -20.19 4.22 13.07
N VAL A 13 -19.46 5.22 13.54
CA VAL A 13 -20.02 6.48 14.09
C VAL A 13 -20.38 7.48 12.98
N SER A 14 -19.76 7.35 11.80
CA SER A 14 -20.03 8.15 10.60
C SER A 14 -19.77 7.34 9.31
N PRO A 15 -20.29 7.77 8.15
CA PRO A 15 -20.00 7.10 6.87
C PRO A 15 -18.51 7.15 6.49
N GLU A 16 -17.76 8.19 6.89
CA GLU A 16 -16.31 8.31 6.66
C GLU A 16 -15.55 7.27 7.49
N TYR A 17 -15.87 7.12 8.78
CA TYR A 17 -15.28 6.08 9.62
C TYR A 17 -15.63 4.67 9.14
N LYS A 18 -16.83 4.49 8.57
CA LYS A 18 -17.20 3.22 7.96
C LYS A 18 -16.31 2.89 6.77
N LEU A 19 -16.08 3.88 5.90
CA LEU A 19 -15.24 3.72 4.72
C LEU A 19 -13.79 3.38 5.11
N GLU A 20 -13.20 4.11 6.04
CA GLU A 20 -11.84 3.86 6.53
C GLU A 20 -11.70 2.45 7.11
N ARG A 21 -12.65 2.04 7.96
CA ARG A 21 -12.72 0.68 8.50
C ARG A 21 -12.80 -0.37 7.39
N ASP A 22 -13.67 -0.16 6.41
CA ASP A 22 -13.88 -1.10 5.30
C ASP A 22 -12.61 -1.20 4.43
N VAL A 23 -11.89 -0.10 4.21
CA VAL A 23 -10.58 -0.10 3.55
C VAL A 23 -9.58 -1.02 4.25
N PHE A 24 -9.41 -0.90 5.57
CA PHE A 24 -8.53 -1.78 6.32
C PHE A 24 -9.01 -3.23 6.37
N LEU A 25 -10.33 -3.45 6.45
CA LEU A 25 -10.94 -4.77 6.44
C LEU A 25 -10.64 -5.53 5.15
N TYR A 26 -10.85 -4.91 3.98
CA TYR A 26 -10.58 -5.55 2.69
C TYR A 26 -9.09 -5.73 2.44
N ARG A 27 -8.23 -4.80 2.87
CA ARG A 27 -6.77 -5.00 2.84
C ARG A 27 -6.34 -6.23 3.64
N ALA A 28 -6.96 -6.47 4.81
CA ALA A 28 -6.71 -7.67 5.60
C ALA A 28 -7.17 -8.96 4.88
N TYR A 29 -8.29 -8.92 4.15
CA TYR A 29 -8.73 -10.04 3.30
C TYR A 29 -7.76 -10.31 2.14
N ILE A 30 -7.28 -9.27 1.46
CA ILE A 30 -6.27 -9.38 0.39
C ILE A 30 -4.99 -10.01 0.93
N ALA A 31 -4.51 -9.56 2.10
CA ALA A 31 -3.32 -10.11 2.75
C ALA A 31 -3.48 -11.60 3.13
N GLN A 32 -4.71 -12.05 3.43
CA GLN A 32 -5.04 -13.47 3.66
C GLN A 32 -5.26 -14.27 2.38
N ARG A 33 -5.05 -13.68 1.20
CA ARG A 33 -5.33 -14.27 -0.13
C ARG A 33 -6.80 -14.65 -0.36
N LYS A 34 -7.72 -14.02 0.39
CA LYS A 34 -9.17 -14.24 0.27
C LYS A 34 -9.76 -13.28 -0.76
N TYR A 35 -9.26 -13.34 -2.00
CA TYR A 35 -9.64 -12.40 -3.06
C TYR A 35 -11.12 -12.53 -3.47
N GLY A 36 -11.70 -13.74 -3.37
CA GLY A 36 -13.12 -13.97 -3.66
C GLY A 36 -14.05 -13.10 -2.81
N VAL A 37 -13.78 -12.98 -1.50
CA VAL A 37 -14.57 -12.14 -0.58
C VAL A 37 -14.57 -10.69 -1.04
N VAL A 38 -13.41 -10.15 -1.42
CA VAL A 38 -13.29 -8.77 -1.89
C VAL A 38 -14.04 -8.56 -3.22
N ARG A 39 -14.01 -9.55 -4.12
CA ARG A 39 -14.74 -9.51 -5.39
C ARG A 39 -16.25 -9.62 -5.22
N ASP A 40 -16.70 -10.38 -4.24
CA ASP A 40 -18.13 -10.64 -4.05
C ASP A 40 -18.80 -9.52 -3.25
N GLU A 41 -18.06 -8.86 -2.35
CA GLU A 41 -18.60 -7.80 -1.48
C GLU A 41 -18.42 -6.38 -2.05
N ILE A 42 -17.43 -6.12 -2.91
CA ILE A 42 -17.20 -4.80 -3.51
C ILE A 42 -17.86 -4.72 -4.90
N TYR A 43 -19.01 -4.06 -4.98
CA TYR A 43 -19.74 -3.81 -6.23
C TYR A 43 -19.25 -2.55 -6.97
N SER A 44 -19.66 -2.39 -8.24
CA SER A 44 -19.30 -1.24 -9.09
C SER A 44 -19.84 0.11 -8.59
N THR A 45 -20.86 0.09 -7.74
CA THR A 45 -21.47 1.26 -7.08
C THR A 45 -20.77 1.65 -5.78
N ALA A 46 -19.76 0.89 -5.34
CA ALA A 46 -18.98 1.22 -4.16
C ALA A 46 -18.15 2.50 -4.38
N SER A 47 -17.64 3.06 -3.29
CA SER A 47 -16.76 4.23 -3.36
C SER A 47 -15.48 3.93 -4.13
N GLU A 48 -14.80 4.97 -4.59
CA GLU A 48 -13.60 4.84 -5.41
C GLU A 48 -12.50 4.05 -4.70
N GLU A 49 -12.30 4.29 -3.40
CA GLU A 49 -11.33 3.61 -2.55
C GLU A 49 -11.53 2.09 -2.58
N LEU A 50 -12.77 1.64 -2.42
CA LEU A 50 -13.12 0.23 -2.38
C LEU A 50 -12.93 -0.42 -3.76
N ARG A 51 -13.29 0.28 -4.83
CA ARG A 51 -13.04 -0.20 -6.21
C ARG A 51 -11.54 -0.36 -6.48
N ASN A 52 -10.71 0.55 -5.98
CA ASN A 52 -9.25 0.42 -6.07
C ASN A 52 -8.73 -0.81 -5.31
N LEU A 53 -9.30 -1.13 -4.15
CA LEU A 53 -8.96 -2.37 -3.43
C LEU A 53 -9.42 -3.64 -4.17
N ARG A 54 -10.55 -3.60 -4.86
CA ARG A 54 -10.98 -4.69 -5.74
C ARG A 54 -9.98 -4.89 -6.87
N LEU A 55 -9.52 -3.81 -7.50
CA LEU A 55 -8.49 -3.85 -8.54
C LEU A 55 -7.19 -4.51 -8.02
N LEU A 56 -6.77 -4.17 -6.79
CA LEU A 56 -5.64 -4.82 -6.13
C LEU A 56 -5.88 -6.31 -5.91
N ALA A 57 -7.06 -6.71 -5.43
CA ALA A 57 -7.43 -8.11 -5.24
C ALA A 57 -7.41 -8.88 -6.58
N ASP A 58 -7.87 -8.25 -7.66
CA ASP A 58 -7.87 -8.82 -9.00
C ASP A 58 -6.44 -9.07 -9.49
N TYR A 59 -5.56 -8.09 -9.31
CA TYR A 59 -4.14 -8.24 -9.65
C TYR A 59 -3.46 -9.35 -8.84
N MET A 60 -3.70 -9.39 -7.52
CA MET A 60 -3.10 -10.36 -6.61
C MET A 60 -3.62 -11.79 -6.81
N SER A 61 -4.79 -11.96 -7.44
CA SER A 61 -5.34 -13.28 -7.78
C SER A 61 -4.46 -14.07 -8.77
N GLY A 62 -3.58 -13.39 -9.51
CA GLY A 62 -2.59 -14.01 -10.39
C GLY A 62 -3.05 -14.31 -11.81
N ASP A 63 -4.27 -13.93 -12.20
CA ASP A 63 -4.76 -14.11 -13.56
C ASP A 63 -4.03 -13.17 -14.53
N ARG A 64 -3.19 -13.74 -15.40
CA ARG A 64 -2.35 -12.99 -16.35
C ARG A 64 -3.17 -12.14 -17.31
N SER A 65 -4.36 -12.58 -17.70
CA SER A 65 -5.24 -11.83 -18.61
C SER A 65 -5.79 -10.55 -17.97
N LEU A 66 -6.06 -10.62 -16.66
CA LEU A 66 -6.52 -9.47 -15.88
C LEU A 66 -5.38 -8.50 -15.59
N LYS A 67 -4.16 -8.99 -15.35
CA LYS A 67 -3.01 -8.13 -15.04
C LYS A 67 -2.74 -7.06 -16.10
N ASP A 68 -2.71 -7.44 -17.37
CA ASP A 68 -2.45 -6.49 -18.46
C ASP A 68 -3.57 -5.44 -18.59
N GLY A 69 -4.82 -5.84 -18.36
CA GLY A 69 -5.96 -4.92 -18.34
C GLY A 69 -5.89 -3.95 -17.17
N ILE A 70 -5.56 -4.44 -15.98
CA ILE A 70 -5.43 -3.67 -14.75
C ILE A 70 -4.32 -2.62 -14.86
N LEU A 71 -3.17 -2.97 -15.44
CA LEU A 71 -2.07 -2.01 -15.63
C LEU A 71 -2.47 -0.87 -16.57
N ARG A 72 -3.23 -1.16 -17.64
CA ARG A 72 -3.76 -0.12 -18.53
C ARG A 72 -4.79 0.77 -17.85
N GLU A 73 -5.69 0.17 -17.07
CA GLU A 73 -6.69 0.91 -16.30
C GLU A 73 -6.02 1.83 -15.27
N LEU A 74 -5.00 1.34 -14.56
CA LEU A 74 -4.19 2.15 -13.63
C LEU A 74 -3.47 3.29 -14.32
N GLU A 75 -2.90 3.07 -15.51
CA GLU A 75 -2.25 4.14 -16.25
C GLU A 75 -3.26 5.23 -16.63
N GLN A 76 -4.48 4.86 -17.01
CA GLN A 76 -5.54 5.82 -17.31
C GLN A 76 -5.99 6.57 -16.06
N GLN A 77 -6.21 5.87 -14.95
CA GLN A 77 -6.60 6.46 -13.68
C GLN A 77 -5.50 7.39 -13.13
N SER A 78 -4.21 7.03 -13.31
CA SER A 78 -3.06 7.84 -12.90
C SER A 78 -3.03 9.25 -13.51
N LYS A 79 -3.64 9.43 -14.69
CA LYS A 79 -3.70 10.72 -15.41
C LYS A 79 -4.81 11.63 -14.90
N VAL A 80 -5.79 11.09 -14.19
CA VAL A 80 -7.01 11.78 -13.72
C VAL A 80 -7.05 11.85 -12.18
N MET A 81 -5.95 11.51 -11.50
CA MET A 81 -5.96 11.35 -10.05
C MET A 81 -6.21 12.65 -9.29
N ASN A 82 -7.10 12.55 -8.31
CA ASN A 82 -7.25 13.54 -7.24
C ASN A 82 -6.25 13.23 -6.12
N THR A 83 -5.55 14.25 -5.65
CA THR A 83 -4.52 14.16 -4.58
C THR A 83 -5.09 13.88 -3.20
N ASP A 84 -6.42 13.96 -3.03
CA ASP A 84 -7.08 13.86 -1.73
C ASP A 84 -7.22 12.42 -1.23
N ASN A 85 -7.10 11.43 -2.12
CA ASN A 85 -7.30 10.02 -1.78
C ASN A 85 -5.98 9.24 -1.81
N ALA A 86 -5.46 8.86 -0.63
CA ALA A 86 -4.23 8.09 -0.52
C ALA A 86 -4.34 6.63 -0.97
N VAL A 87 -5.56 6.07 -1.06
CA VAL A 87 -5.77 4.65 -1.36
C VAL A 87 -5.37 4.30 -2.79
N LEU A 88 -5.71 5.15 -3.77
CA LEU A 88 -5.36 4.93 -5.16
C LEU A 88 -3.83 4.91 -5.41
N PRO A 89 -3.05 5.93 -4.97
CA PRO A 89 -1.59 5.90 -5.05
C PRO A 89 -0.98 4.67 -4.40
N LEU A 90 -1.48 4.25 -3.22
CA LEU A 90 -0.99 3.07 -2.51
C LEU A 90 -1.24 1.78 -3.28
N VAL A 91 -2.46 1.60 -3.81
CA VAL A 91 -2.81 0.43 -4.64
C VAL A 91 -1.95 0.40 -5.90
N ALA A 92 -1.87 1.52 -6.63
CA ALA A 92 -1.09 1.63 -7.85
C ALA A 92 0.39 1.33 -7.59
N ALA A 93 0.97 1.95 -6.56
CA ALA A 93 2.36 1.73 -6.19
C ALA A 93 2.63 0.29 -5.75
N THR A 94 1.70 -0.35 -5.04
CA THR A 94 1.81 -1.77 -4.67
C THR A 94 1.86 -2.65 -5.92
N ILE A 95 0.98 -2.41 -6.89
CA ILE A 95 0.95 -3.17 -8.15
C ILE A 95 2.26 -2.96 -8.92
N TYR A 96 2.72 -1.72 -9.09
CA TYR A 96 3.99 -1.43 -9.76
C TYR A 96 5.20 -2.00 -9.01
N TYR A 97 5.17 -2.04 -7.68
CA TYR A 97 6.21 -2.68 -6.87
C TYR A 97 6.31 -4.19 -7.16
N HIS A 98 5.18 -4.86 -7.34
CA HIS A 98 5.14 -6.28 -7.70
C HIS A 98 5.58 -6.54 -9.16
N GLU A 99 5.34 -5.60 -10.06
CA GLU A 99 5.86 -5.61 -11.44
C GLU A 99 7.34 -5.17 -11.54
N GLN A 100 8.01 -4.92 -10.41
CA GLN A 100 9.41 -4.44 -10.34
C GLN A 100 9.64 -3.06 -10.99
N ASN A 101 8.58 -2.31 -11.26
CA ASN A 101 8.65 -0.95 -11.79
C ASN A 101 8.65 0.07 -10.66
N TYR A 102 9.75 0.12 -9.91
CA TYR A 102 9.89 0.96 -8.72
C TYR A 102 9.84 2.46 -9.04
N GLU A 103 10.31 2.88 -10.22
CA GLU A 103 10.27 4.29 -10.63
C GLU A 103 8.85 4.82 -10.77
N THR A 104 7.96 4.04 -11.38
CA THR A 104 6.56 4.42 -11.54
C THR A 104 5.84 4.36 -10.19
N ALA A 105 6.15 3.38 -9.34
CA ALA A 105 5.64 3.31 -7.98
C ALA A 105 5.99 4.57 -7.17
N LEU A 106 7.25 5.01 -7.20
CA LEU A 106 7.71 6.23 -6.53
C LEU A 106 6.99 7.49 -7.04
N ARG A 107 6.77 7.58 -8.36
CA ARG A 107 6.02 8.70 -8.96
C ARG A 107 4.60 8.80 -8.42
N MET A 108 3.92 7.67 -8.23
CA MET A 108 2.58 7.65 -7.63
C MET A 108 2.62 8.08 -6.16
N LEU A 109 3.61 7.62 -5.40
CA LEU A 109 3.70 7.88 -3.96
C LEU A 109 4.05 9.32 -3.62
N HIS A 110 4.83 10.01 -4.45
CA HIS A 110 5.19 11.41 -4.23
C HIS A 110 4.01 12.38 -4.30
N GLN A 111 2.87 11.95 -4.86
CA GLN A 111 1.68 12.80 -5.01
C GLN A 111 0.86 12.91 -3.71
N THR A 112 1.14 12.07 -2.70
CA THR A 112 0.37 12.05 -1.46
C THR A 112 1.25 11.96 -0.23
N GLU A 113 1.01 12.83 0.74
CA GLU A 113 1.78 12.89 1.99
C GLU A 113 1.18 12.00 3.10
N SER A 114 1.08 10.69 2.86
CA SER A 114 0.71 9.71 3.89
C SER A 114 1.94 9.03 4.47
N LEU A 115 1.90 8.70 5.78
CA LEU A 115 2.96 7.91 6.42
C LEU A 115 3.10 6.52 5.78
N GLU A 116 1.99 5.95 5.31
CA GLU A 116 1.99 4.69 4.58
C GLU A 116 2.68 4.81 3.21
N CYS A 117 2.47 5.94 2.51
CA CYS A 117 3.16 6.22 1.25
C CYS A 117 4.67 6.37 1.46
N SER A 118 5.09 7.03 2.54
CA SER A 118 6.50 7.11 2.93
C SER A 118 7.10 5.74 3.25
N ALA A 119 6.38 4.88 3.96
CA ALA A 119 6.83 3.52 4.26
C ALA A 119 7.05 2.70 2.98
N LEU A 120 6.12 2.77 2.02
CA LEU A 120 6.25 2.08 0.72
C LEU A 120 7.36 2.70 -0.14
N THR A 121 7.54 4.03 -0.09
CA THR A 121 8.64 4.74 -0.76
C THR A 121 9.99 4.25 -0.26
N LEU A 122 10.13 4.10 1.06
CA LEU A 122 11.32 3.55 1.69
C LEU A 122 11.57 2.10 1.24
N GLN A 123 10.53 1.26 1.17
CA GLN A 123 10.66 -0.11 0.63
C GLN A 123 11.15 -0.11 -0.83
N CYS A 124 10.63 0.78 -1.69
CA CYS A 124 11.11 0.95 -3.06
C CYS A 124 12.59 1.35 -3.10
N TYR A 125 13.04 2.29 -2.25
CA TYR A 125 14.45 2.68 -2.20
C TYR A 125 15.37 1.55 -1.74
N LEU A 126 14.94 0.73 -0.77
CA LEU A 126 15.68 -0.46 -0.36
C LEU A 126 15.77 -1.50 -1.49
N LYS A 127 14.74 -1.63 -2.34
CA LYS A 127 14.78 -2.52 -3.52
C LYS A 127 15.61 -1.99 -4.68
N LEU A 128 15.86 -0.69 -4.73
CA LEU A 128 16.76 -0.03 -5.68
C LEU A 128 18.21 0.04 -5.17
N ASP A 129 18.51 -0.62 -4.04
CA ASP A 129 19.80 -0.57 -3.34
C ASP A 129 20.26 0.86 -2.98
N ARG A 130 19.32 1.80 -2.89
CA ARG A 130 19.55 3.22 -2.54
C ARG A 130 19.30 3.49 -1.06
N ILE A 131 20.16 2.92 -0.22
CA ILE A 131 20.09 3.07 1.25
C ILE A 131 20.14 4.54 1.68
N ASP A 132 20.90 5.37 0.96
CA ASP A 132 21.02 6.80 1.21
C ASP A 132 19.66 7.50 1.16
N LEU A 133 18.85 7.19 0.14
CA LEU A 133 17.49 7.72 -0.01
C LEU A 133 16.54 7.09 1.00
N ALA A 134 16.66 5.79 1.27
CA ALA A 134 15.86 5.11 2.30
C ALA A 134 16.06 5.73 3.69
N LYS A 135 17.30 6.06 4.07
CA LYS A 135 17.61 6.74 5.34
C LYS A 135 17.06 8.17 5.39
N LYS A 136 17.06 8.88 4.27
CA LYS A 136 16.48 10.23 4.19
C LYS A 136 14.96 10.17 4.38
N GLU A 137 14.30 9.24 3.72
CA GLU A 137 12.85 9.04 3.87
C GLU A 137 12.48 8.57 5.28
N LEU A 138 13.31 7.71 5.89
CA LEU A 138 13.12 7.29 7.28
C LEU A 138 13.16 8.48 8.24
N LYS A 139 14.14 9.39 8.11
CA LYS A 139 14.18 10.61 8.93
C LYS A 139 12.92 11.45 8.77
N ARG A 140 12.40 11.58 7.54
CA ARG A 140 11.15 12.28 7.28
C ARG A 140 9.95 11.63 7.99
N MET A 141 9.93 10.30 8.06
CA MET A 141 8.91 9.56 8.81
C MET A 141 9.02 9.82 10.32
N GLN A 142 10.24 9.82 10.87
CA GLN A 142 10.50 10.08 12.29
C GLN A 142 10.16 11.52 12.69
N GLU A 143 10.46 12.49 11.83
CA GLU A 143 10.08 13.90 12.04
C GLU A 143 8.56 14.09 12.04
N LYS A 144 7.82 13.26 11.29
CA LYS A 144 6.36 13.30 11.24
C LYS A 144 5.73 12.60 12.44
N ASP A 145 6.18 11.39 12.74
CA ASP A 145 5.74 10.59 13.89
C ASP A 145 6.75 9.45 14.15
N ASP A 146 7.62 9.63 15.15
CA ASP A 146 8.63 8.62 15.52
C ASP A 146 7.99 7.42 16.21
N ASP A 147 6.94 7.61 17.00
CA ASP A 147 6.28 6.55 17.77
C ASP A 147 5.29 5.72 16.93
N ALA A 148 4.96 6.17 15.71
CA ALA A 148 4.13 5.42 14.80
C ALA A 148 4.71 4.03 14.52
N THR A 149 3.85 3.01 14.64
CA THR A 149 4.22 1.61 14.34
C THR A 149 4.82 1.43 12.94
N LEU A 150 4.33 2.19 11.95
CA LEU A 150 4.89 2.20 10.59
C LEU A 150 6.32 2.73 10.54
N THR A 151 6.62 3.80 11.29
CA THR A 151 7.98 4.37 11.39
C THR A 151 8.94 3.38 12.06
N GLN A 152 8.51 2.73 13.14
CA GLN A 152 9.29 1.71 13.82
C GLN A 152 9.57 0.49 12.94
N LEU A 153 8.59 0.04 12.14
CA LEU A 153 8.79 -1.03 11.15
C LEU A 153 9.76 -0.61 10.04
N ALA A 154 9.64 0.62 9.53
CA ALA A 154 10.53 1.15 8.52
C ALA A 154 11.98 1.24 9.02
N GLN A 155 12.18 1.68 10.27
CA GLN A 155 13.48 1.68 10.94
C GLN A 155 14.06 0.26 11.03
N ALA A 156 13.25 -0.73 11.36
CA ALA A 156 13.68 -2.14 11.40
C ALA A 156 14.12 -2.65 10.01
N TRP A 157 13.40 -2.31 8.92
CA TRP A 157 13.80 -2.70 7.57
C TRP A 157 15.14 -2.09 7.15
N VAL A 158 15.37 -0.80 7.42
CA VAL A 158 16.66 -0.15 7.14
C VAL A 158 17.78 -0.79 7.95
N ASN A 159 17.54 -1.10 9.23
CA ASN A 159 18.54 -1.74 10.08
C ASN A 159 18.87 -3.16 9.63
N LEU A 160 17.88 -3.94 9.18
CA LEU A 160 18.12 -5.27 8.62
C LEU A 160 18.93 -5.21 7.33
N TYR A 161 18.63 -4.24 6.46
CA TYR A 161 19.35 -4.05 5.20
C TYR A 161 20.83 -3.67 5.45
N VAL A 162 21.08 -2.74 6.37
CA VAL A 162 22.45 -2.30 6.75
C VAL A 162 23.18 -3.39 7.56
N GLY A 163 22.46 -4.11 8.41
CA GLY A 163 23.00 -5.20 9.23
C GLY A 163 23.32 -6.47 8.43
N GLY A 164 22.69 -6.67 7.28
CA GLY A 164 23.01 -7.74 6.33
C GLY A 164 24.42 -7.61 5.75
N GLU A 165 24.88 -6.39 5.45
CA GLU A 165 26.27 -6.14 4.99
C GLU A 165 27.31 -6.42 6.10
N LYS A 166 26.97 -6.14 7.37
CA LYS A 166 27.88 -6.40 8.51
C LYS A 166 27.91 -7.85 8.99
N LEU A 167 26.96 -8.69 8.56
CA LEU A 167 26.94 -10.12 8.88
C LEU A 167 27.88 -10.96 8.00
N GLN A 168 28.44 -10.38 6.91
CA GLN A 168 29.42 -11.06 6.06
C GLN A 168 30.89 -10.83 6.48
N GLU A 169 31.14 -9.94 7.45
CA GLU A 169 32.50 -9.65 7.96
C GLU A 169 32.75 -10.19 9.39
N ALA A 170 31.91 -11.11 9.88
CA ALA A 170 32.07 -11.78 11.17
C ALA A 170 32.41 -13.27 11.02
#